data_AF-A0A2D8PL00-F1
#
_entry.id   AF-A0A2D8PL00-F1
#
_cell.length_a   1.000
_cell.length_b   1.000
_cell.length_c   1.000
_cell.angle_alpha   90.00
_cell.angle_beta   90.00
_cell.angle_gamma   90.00
#
_symmetry.space_group_name_H-M   'P 1'
#
loop_
_entity.id
_entity.type
_entity.pdbx_description
1 polymer ?
#
loop_
_entity_poly.entity_id
_entity_poly.type
_entity_poly.pdbx_seq_one_letter_code
_entity_poly.pdbx_strand_id
1 'polypeptide(L)'
;MPQAQFSSAVEQIELVGKVQSKNLGSEDVSERFIDLQARLKSSLREEESLLSLLGRTSTVSEVLTIERELTRVRSDIERFQGQLNFLERRIDLATITVSLSSHHRSSGQWPSALLKIEVNGVTNHVEAVKALIASSDGLVDAVLVSLLEGKESAVMTVHVFSDDFDATVDFLEDQGKVRSKDLEEGKPADYGANDPEEKPRARMDLTFVQDTNSVNIGLMVAIAAPIGALALGVILGIGFFGVVRRSSRT
;
A
#
# COMPACT_ATOMS: atom_id res chain seq x y z
N MET A 1 5.86 -5.61 23.06
CA MET A 1 5.79 -5.22 24.50
C MET A 1 5.58 -6.47 25.34
N PRO A 2 5.96 -6.50 26.62
CA PRO A 2 5.68 -7.64 27.48
C PRO A 2 4.19 -7.97 27.54
N GLN A 3 3.81 -9.24 27.40
CA GLN A 3 2.42 -9.68 27.35
C GLN A 3 1.64 -9.26 28.61
N ALA A 4 2.27 -9.31 29.79
CA ALA A 4 1.67 -8.89 31.05
C ALA A 4 1.25 -7.41 31.08
N GLN A 5 1.86 -6.57 30.24
CA GLN A 5 1.57 -5.14 30.15
C GLN A 5 0.56 -4.79 29.05
N PHE A 6 0.16 -5.77 28.23
CA PHE A 6 -0.69 -5.55 27.06
C PHE A 6 -2.02 -4.88 27.41
N SER A 7 -2.77 -5.41 28.37
CA SER A 7 -4.09 -4.88 28.73
C SER A 7 -4.01 -3.44 29.22
N SER A 8 -3.01 -3.14 30.06
CA SER A 8 -2.80 -1.77 30.57
C SER A 8 -2.41 -0.81 29.45
N ALA A 9 -1.56 -1.23 28.51
CA ALA A 9 -1.20 -0.42 27.37
C ALA A 9 -2.40 -0.14 26.44
N VAL A 10 -3.26 -1.13 26.21
CA VAL A 10 -4.51 -0.95 25.43
C VAL A 10 -5.40 0.08 26.11
N GLU A 11 -5.66 -0.03 27.42
CA GLU A 11 -6.48 0.94 28.17
C GLU A 11 -5.93 2.37 28.04
N GLN A 12 -4.61 2.55 28.15
CA GLN A 12 -3.99 3.87 28.00
C GLN A 12 -4.17 4.44 26.58
N ILE A 13 -4.09 3.61 25.56
CA ILE A 13 -4.29 4.03 24.16
C ILE A 13 -5.75 4.42 23.92
N GLU A 14 -6.72 3.71 24.53
CA GLU A 14 -8.15 4.03 24.41
C GLU A 14 -8.52 5.38 25.03
N LEU A 15 -7.73 5.88 26.00
CA LEU A 15 -7.95 7.20 26.61
C LEU A 15 -7.50 8.36 25.71
N VAL A 16 -6.67 8.11 24.69
CA VAL A 16 -6.14 9.15 23.80
C VAL A 16 -7.22 9.68 22.84
N GLY A 17 -8.25 8.89 22.52
CA GLY A 17 -9.28 9.30 21.58
C GLY A 17 -10.44 8.33 21.45
N LYS A 18 -11.39 8.64 20.56
CA LYS A 18 -12.56 7.78 20.32
C LYS A 18 -12.19 6.56 19.47
N VAL A 19 -12.15 5.38 20.08
CA VAL A 19 -11.88 4.10 19.41
C VAL A 19 -12.97 3.81 18.36
N GLN A 20 -12.55 3.65 17.10
CA GLN A 20 -13.46 3.32 15.98
C GLN A 20 -13.61 1.80 15.79
N SER A 21 -12.51 1.07 15.90
CA SER A 21 -12.47 -0.38 15.75
C SER A 21 -11.36 -0.95 16.62
N LYS A 22 -11.63 -2.11 17.23
CA LYS A 22 -10.68 -2.85 18.06
C LYS A 22 -10.77 -4.33 17.73
N ASN A 23 -9.63 -4.93 17.40
CA ASN A 23 -9.52 -6.38 17.21
C ASN A 23 -8.38 -6.88 18.10
N LEU A 24 -8.68 -7.88 18.93
CA LEU A 24 -7.73 -8.50 19.86
C LEU A 24 -7.63 -9.98 19.50
N GLY A 25 -6.43 -10.44 19.22
CA GLY A 25 -6.14 -11.84 18.91
C GLY A 25 -5.08 -12.41 19.83
N SER A 26 -5.18 -13.71 20.10
CA SER A 26 -4.16 -14.48 20.80
C SER A 26 -3.86 -15.73 19.96
N GLU A 27 -2.59 -15.99 19.67
CA GLU A 27 -2.15 -17.19 18.97
C GLU A 27 -1.64 -18.17 20.03
N ASP A 28 -2.33 -19.29 20.25
CA ASP A 28 -1.87 -20.34 21.16
C ASP A 28 -0.79 -21.19 20.45
N VAL A 29 0.45 -21.09 20.93
CA VAL A 29 1.60 -21.81 20.39
C VAL A 29 1.97 -23.05 21.23
N SER A 30 1.15 -23.42 22.22
CA SER A 30 1.44 -24.50 23.17
C SER A 30 1.62 -25.86 22.47
N GLU A 31 0.75 -26.20 21.53
CA GLU A 31 0.84 -27.46 20.78
C GLU A 31 2.15 -27.56 19.99
N ARG A 32 2.52 -26.48 19.30
CA ARG A 32 3.77 -26.41 18.53
C ARG A 32 5.00 -26.50 19.44
N PHE A 33 4.95 -25.89 20.62
CA PHE A 33 6.03 -25.95 21.61
C PHE A 33 6.23 -27.39 22.13
N ILE A 34 5.14 -28.09 22.46
CA ILE A 34 5.18 -29.49 22.91
C ILE A 34 5.75 -30.41 21.81
N ASP A 35 5.30 -30.26 20.55
CA ASP A 35 5.81 -31.05 19.42
C ASP A 35 7.31 -30.82 19.22
N LEU A 36 7.78 -29.57 19.23
CA LEU A 36 9.19 -29.25 19.06
C LEU A 36 10.06 -29.80 20.20
N GLN A 37 9.59 -29.76 21.45
CA GLN A 37 10.29 -30.42 22.56
C GLN A 37 10.39 -31.94 22.37
N ALA A 38 9.30 -32.58 21.93
CA ALA A 38 9.29 -34.01 21.69
C ALA A 38 10.29 -34.41 20.59
N ARG A 39 10.34 -33.64 19.50
CA ARG A 39 11.31 -33.83 18.41
C ARG A 39 12.75 -33.61 18.87
N LEU A 40 13.04 -32.53 19.58
CA LEU A 40 14.36 -32.24 20.14
C LEU A 40 14.83 -33.40 21.03
N LYS A 41 13.97 -33.87 21.93
CA LYS A 41 14.27 -35.01 22.81
C LYS A 41 14.53 -36.30 22.03
N SER A 42 13.81 -36.53 20.93
CA SER A 42 14.04 -37.67 20.06
C SER A 42 15.40 -37.58 19.37
N SER A 43 15.72 -36.44 18.78
CA SER A 43 16.99 -36.21 18.08
C SER A 43 18.20 -36.28 18.99
N LEU A 44 18.10 -35.81 20.25
CA LEU A 44 19.18 -35.96 21.23
C LEU A 44 19.46 -37.43 21.58
N ARG A 45 18.42 -38.27 21.67
CA ARG A 45 18.61 -39.72 21.88
C ARG A 45 19.20 -40.40 20.64
N GLU A 46 18.79 -39.96 19.46
CA GLU A 46 19.35 -40.44 18.19
C GLU A 46 20.84 -40.10 18.11
N GLU A 47 21.23 -38.87 18.48
CA GLU A 47 22.63 -38.44 18.57
C GLU A 47 23.43 -39.33 19.54
N GLU A 48 22.91 -39.56 20.76
CA GLU A 48 23.56 -40.41 21.76
C GLU A 48 23.77 -41.84 21.23
N SER A 49 22.75 -42.40 20.56
CA SER A 49 22.84 -43.72 19.94
C SER A 49 23.90 -43.75 18.82
N LEU A 50 23.95 -42.72 17.96
CA LEU A 50 24.94 -42.62 16.89
C LEU A 50 26.36 -42.49 17.45
N LEU A 51 26.57 -41.70 18.50
CA LEU A 51 27.86 -41.58 19.19
C LEU A 51 28.30 -42.90 19.82
N SER A 52 27.37 -43.66 20.41
CA SER A 52 27.65 -45.00 20.94
C SER A 52 28.09 -45.99 19.84
N LEU A 53 27.42 -45.95 18.69
CA LEU A 53 27.79 -46.77 17.53
C LEU A 53 29.16 -46.37 16.97
N LEU A 54 29.43 -45.06 16.88
CA LEU A 54 30.71 -44.52 16.41
C LEU A 54 31.88 -45.04 17.27
N GLY A 55 31.71 -45.10 18.59
CA GLY A 55 32.72 -45.62 19.52
C GLY A 55 32.97 -47.13 19.43
N ARG A 56 32.11 -47.89 18.75
CA ARG A 56 32.18 -49.36 18.63
C ARG A 56 32.56 -49.86 17.23
N THR A 57 32.56 -48.98 16.24
CA THR A 57 32.84 -49.32 14.84
C THR A 57 34.34 -49.37 14.57
N SER A 58 34.76 -50.32 13.72
CA SER A 58 36.17 -50.53 13.35
C SER A 58 36.47 -50.30 11.86
N THR A 59 35.45 -50.05 11.03
CA THR A 59 35.62 -49.87 9.58
C THR A 59 35.44 -48.41 9.17
N VAL A 60 36.31 -47.91 8.30
CA VAL A 60 36.26 -46.51 7.83
C VAL A 60 34.93 -46.19 7.13
N SER A 61 34.35 -47.15 6.41
CA SER A 61 33.07 -46.95 5.71
C SER A 61 31.90 -46.72 6.67
N GLU A 62 31.85 -47.46 7.78
CA GLU A 62 30.84 -47.26 8.82
C GLU A 62 31.03 -45.92 9.53
N VAL A 63 32.27 -45.54 9.87
CA VAL A 63 32.59 -44.23 10.48
C VAL A 63 32.05 -43.09 9.61
N LEU A 64 32.36 -43.10 8.31
CA LEU A 64 31.90 -42.07 7.38
C LEU A 64 30.38 -42.04 7.22
N THR A 65 29.70 -43.16 7.45
CA THR A 65 28.24 -43.23 7.39
C THR A 65 27.62 -42.63 8.65
N ILE A 66 28.15 -42.99 9.83
CA ILE A 66 27.70 -42.47 11.12
C ILE A 66 27.94 -40.96 11.21
N GLU A 67 29.09 -40.45 10.78
CA GLU A 67 29.40 -39.00 10.78
C GLU A 67 28.43 -38.19 9.91
N ARG A 68 28.02 -38.72 8.76
CA ARG A 68 27.01 -38.06 7.91
C ARG A 68 25.65 -37.96 8.61
N GLU A 69 25.21 -39.05 9.24
CA GLU A 69 23.96 -39.03 10.01
C GLU A 69 24.07 -38.14 11.24
N LEU A 70 25.20 -38.14 11.93
CA LEU A 70 25.44 -37.28 13.09
C LEU A 70 25.36 -35.79 12.69
N THR A 71 25.91 -35.43 11.54
CA THR A 71 25.81 -34.06 10.99
C THR A 71 24.36 -33.66 10.71
N ARG A 72 23.56 -34.58 10.14
CA ARG A 72 22.14 -34.35 9.89
C ARG A 72 21.37 -34.16 11.21
N VAL A 73 21.55 -35.07 12.16
CA VAL A 73 20.84 -35.04 13.45
C VAL A 73 21.19 -33.78 14.24
N ARG A 74 22.47 -33.37 14.27
CA ARG A 74 22.89 -32.11 14.90
C ARG A 74 22.25 -30.89 14.25
N SER A 75 22.16 -30.87 12.93
CA SER A 75 21.48 -29.79 12.20
C SER A 75 19.99 -29.71 12.57
N ASP A 76 19.35 -30.86 12.78
CA ASP A 76 17.95 -30.91 13.21
C ASP A 76 17.79 -30.45 14.67
N ILE A 77 18.69 -30.86 15.58
CA ILE A 77 18.76 -30.38 16.97
C ILE A 77 18.86 -28.86 17.01
N GLU A 78 19.84 -28.28 16.30
CA GLU A 78 20.05 -26.83 16.25
C GLU A 78 18.80 -26.10 15.73
N ARG A 79 18.15 -26.65 14.70
CA ARG A 79 16.92 -26.09 14.14
C ARG A 79 15.77 -26.12 15.15
N PHE A 80 15.54 -27.24 15.82
CA PHE A 80 14.47 -27.36 16.82
C PHE A 80 14.73 -26.47 18.04
N GLN A 81 15.98 -26.41 18.51
CA GLN A 81 16.39 -25.53 19.61
C GLN A 81 16.18 -24.05 19.26
N GLY A 82 16.56 -23.64 18.04
CA GLY A 82 16.33 -22.28 17.56
C GLY A 82 14.85 -21.91 17.48
N GLN A 83 14.01 -22.84 17.03
CA GLN A 83 12.55 -22.66 16.97
C GLN A 83 11.92 -22.56 18.37
N LEU A 84 12.33 -23.39 19.33
CA LEU A 84 11.88 -23.29 20.73
C LEU A 84 12.25 -21.94 21.34
N ASN A 85 13.51 -21.51 21.18
CA ASN A 85 13.97 -20.22 21.66
C ASN A 85 13.19 -19.05 21.04
N PHE A 86 12.79 -19.17 19.77
CA PHE A 86 11.96 -18.16 19.12
C PHE A 86 10.54 -18.12 19.70
N LEU A 87 9.92 -19.28 19.94
CA LEU A 87 8.59 -19.37 20.52
C LEU A 87 8.57 -18.87 21.96
N GLU A 88 9.54 -19.22 22.80
CA GLU A 88 9.66 -18.70 24.18
C GLU A 88 9.68 -17.17 24.20
N ARG A 89 10.52 -16.54 23.37
CA ARG A 89 10.57 -15.07 23.27
C ARG A 89 9.27 -14.45 22.77
N ARG A 90 8.45 -15.19 22.01
CA ARG A 90 7.20 -14.69 21.43
C ARG A 90 6.01 -14.88 22.37
N ILE A 91 6.02 -15.91 23.22
CA ILE A 91 5.04 -16.06 24.31
C ILE A 91 5.07 -14.83 25.22
N ASP A 92 6.26 -14.30 25.51
CA ASP A 92 6.42 -13.14 26.39
C ASP A 92 6.02 -11.80 25.77
N LEU A 93 5.73 -11.74 24.46
CA LEU A 93 5.56 -10.48 23.75
C LEU A 93 4.19 -10.35 23.07
N ALA A 94 3.55 -9.22 23.31
CA ALA A 94 2.38 -8.77 22.57
C ALA A 94 2.74 -7.62 21.61
N THR A 95 2.03 -7.56 20.48
CA THR A 95 2.14 -6.48 19.49
C THR A 95 0.86 -5.67 19.48
N ILE A 96 0.96 -4.35 19.57
CA ILE A 96 -0.15 -3.42 19.39
C ILE A 96 0.11 -2.62 18.11
N THR A 97 -0.86 -2.63 17.20
CA THR A 97 -0.85 -1.78 16.00
C THR A 97 -1.96 -0.75 16.16
N VAL A 98 -1.60 0.54 16.12
CA VAL A 98 -2.55 1.66 16.25
C VAL A 98 -2.59 2.44 14.94
N SER A 99 -3.80 2.68 14.43
CA SER A 99 -4.05 3.62 13.35
C SER A 99 -4.87 4.78 13.90
N LEU A 100 -4.38 6.00 13.70
CA LEU A 100 -5.01 7.23 14.18
C LEU A 100 -5.54 8.00 12.98
N SER A 101 -6.82 8.38 13.02
CA SER A 101 -7.41 9.34 12.11
C SER A 101 -7.97 10.53 12.89
N SER A 102 -7.76 11.74 12.36
CA SER A 102 -8.31 12.96 12.94
C SER A 102 -9.78 13.07 12.59
N HIS A 103 -10.65 13.01 13.58
CA HIS A 103 -12.04 13.45 13.43
C HIS A 103 -12.03 14.96 13.61
N HIS A 104 -11.88 15.69 12.51
CA HIS A 104 -12.01 17.13 12.52
C HIS A 104 -13.47 17.44 12.91
N ARG A 105 -13.71 17.83 14.17
CA ARG A 105 -14.97 18.47 14.53
C ARG A 105 -14.93 19.86 13.93
N SER A 106 -15.54 20.04 12.76
CA SER A 106 -15.58 21.34 12.10
C SER A 106 -16.46 22.30 12.90
N SER A 107 -15.84 23.30 13.50
CA SER A 107 -16.49 24.57 13.82
C SER A 107 -15.92 25.60 12.85
N GLY A 108 -16.61 25.84 11.73
CA GLY A 108 -16.31 26.94 10.80
C GLY A 108 -15.18 26.72 9.79
N GLN A 109 -15.08 25.54 9.18
CA GLN A 109 -14.11 25.26 8.11
C GLN A 109 -14.76 25.49 6.72
N TRP A 110 -13.94 25.93 5.77
CA TRP A 110 -14.19 25.90 4.32
C TRP A 110 -14.66 24.50 3.88
N PRO A 111 -15.53 24.39 2.86
CA PRO A 111 -16.01 23.10 2.40
C PRO A 111 -14.85 22.21 1.96
N SER A 112 -14.97 20.90 2.18
CA SER A 112 -13.92 19.95 1.77
C SER A 112 -14.49 18.63 1.26
N ALA A 113 -13.74 17.97 0.37
CA ALA A 113 -14.17 16.71 -0.23
C ALA A 113 -13.03 15.70 -0.34
N LEU A 114 -13.37 14.42 -0.17
CA LEU A 114 -12.53 13.28 -0.51
C LEU A 114 -13.27 12.42 -1.53
N LEU A 115 -12.72 12.30 -2.74
CA LEU A 115 -13.31 11.51 -3.81
C LEU A 115 -12.36 10.43 -4.28
N LYS A 116 -12.87 9.20 -4.42
CA LYS A 116 -12.21 8.12 -5.14
C LYS A 116 -13.04 7.77 -6.36
N ILE A 117 -12.47 7.93 -7.54
CA ILE A 117 -13.17 7.82 -8.82
C ILE A 117 -12.44 6.81 -9.70
N GLU A 118 -13.20 5.90 -10.28
CA GLU A 118 -12.70 4.97 -11.28
C GLU A 118 -12.94 5.52 -12.68
N VAL A 119 -11.89 5.54 -13.50
CA VAL A 119 -11.88 6.24 -14.78
C VAL A 119 -11.18 5.45 -15.89
N ASN A 120 -11.47 5.80 -17.15
CA ASN A 120 -10.85 5.21 -18.32
C ASN A 120 -9.67 6.08 -18.79
N GLY A 121 -8.46 5.74 -18.35
CA GLY A 121 -7.23 6.46 -18.68
C GLY A 121 -6.99 7.63 -17.73
N VAL A 122 -6.26 7.36 -16.65
CA VAL A 122 -6.11 8.28 -15.51
C VAL A 122 -5.42 9.57 -15.91
N THR A 123 -4.42 9.49 -16.78
CA THR A 123 -3.64 10.67 -17.22
C THR A 123 -4.53 11.75 -17.85
N ASN A 124 -5.51 11.37 -18.68
CA ASN A 124 -6.40 12.32 -19.34
C ASN A 124 -7.31 13.04 -18.34
N HIS A 125 -7.80 12.33 -17.33
CA HIS A 125 -8.65 12.92 -16.29
C HIS A 125 -7.85 13.85 -15.38
N VAL A 126 -6.60 13.53 -15.06
CA VAL A 126 -5.72 14.44 -14.31
C VAL A 126 -5.54 15.76 -15.06
N GLU A 127 -5.32 15.73 -16.37
CA GLU A 127 -5.21 16.95 -17.18
C GLU A 127 -6.54 17.71 -17.28
N ALA A 128 -7.67 17.01 -17.36
CA ALA A 128 -9.00 17.64 -17.35
C ALA A 128 -9.28 18.37 -16.02
N VAL A 129 -8.93 17.78 -14.87
CA VAL A 129 -9.11 18.45 -13.58
C VAL A 129 -8.13 19.63 -13.45
N LYS A 130 -6.87 19.51 -13.87
CA LYS A 130 -5.94 20.65 -13.88
C LYS A 130 -6.49 21.83 -14.69
N ALA A 131 -7.08 21.56 -15.84
CA ALA A 131 -7.69 22.59 -16.69
C ALA A 131 -8.90 23.26 -16.01
N LEU A 132 -9.77 22.48 -15.36
CA LEU A 132 -10.90 23.02 -14.60
C LEU A 132 -10.43 23.92 -13.45
N ILE A 133 -9.49 23.43 -12.64
CA ILE A 133 -8.98 24.16 -11.48
C ILE A 133 -8.30 25.47 -11.93
N ALA A 134 -7.55 25.44 -13.03
CA ALA A 134 -6.98 26.66 -13.61
C ALA A 134 -8.04 27.63 -14.14
N SER A 135 -9.20 27.15 -14.63
CA SER A 135 -10.28 28.01 -15.13
C SER A 135 -11.11 28.69 -14.03
N SER A 136 -11.06 28.15 -12.80
CA SER A 136 -11.73 28.66 -11.61
C SER A 136 -10.78 29.43 -10.68
N ASP A 137 -9.59 29.80 -11.16
CA ASP A 137 -8.52 30.41 -10.36
C ASP A 137 -8.15 29.61 -9.08
N GLY A 138 -8.42 28.30 -9.11
CA GLY A 138 -8.06 27.36 -8.06
C GLY A 138 -6.57 26.98 -8.09
N LEU A 139 -6.14 26.23 -7.07
CA LEU A 139 -4.76 25.80 -6.92
C LEU A 139 -4.67 24.27 -6.94
N VAL A 140 -3.67 23.76 -7.66
CA VAL A 140 -3.29 22.34 -7.59
C VAL A 140 -2.02 22.24 -6.74
N ASP A 141 -2.12 21.66 -5.56
CA ASP A 141 -1.02 21.61 -4.57
C ASP A 141 -0.11 20.40 -4.82
N ALA A 142 -0.70 19.23 -5.05
CA ALA A 142 0.03 18.00 -5.30
C ALA A 142 -0.66 17.17 -6.39
N VAL A 143 0.15 16.60 -7.29
CA VAL A 143 -0.28 15.58 -8.25
C VAL A 143 0.76 14.47 -8.26
N LEU A 144 0.35 13.25 -7.93
CA LEU A 144 1.18 12.06 -8.04
C LEU A 144 0.49 11.08 -8.96
N VAL A 145 1.10 10.81 -10.12
CA VAL A 145 0.65 9.77 -11.05
C VAL A 145 1.54 8.55 -10.88
N SER A 146 0.95 7.37 -10.85
CA SER A 146 1.65 6.10 -10.73
C SER A 146 1.10 5.07 -11.70
N LEU A 147 1.98 4.17 -12.15
CA LEU A 147 1.66 3.03 -13.01
C LEU A 147 2.20 1.78 -12.32
N LEU A 148 1.31 0.89 -11.90
CA LEU A 148 1.67 -0.38 -11.26
C LEU A 148 0.95 -1.52 -11.99
N GLU A 149 1.71 -2.51 -12.45
CA GLU A 149 1.16 -3.68 -13.16
C GLU A 149 0.26 -3.32 -14.36
N GLY A 150 0.58 -2.24 -15.08
CA GLY A 150 -0.21 -1.76 -16.22
C GLY A 150 -1.52 -1.06 -15.84
N LYS A 151 -1.73 -0.79 -14.54
CA LYS A 151 -2.85 0.01 -14.02
C LYS A 151 -2.37 1.39 -13.60
N GLU A 152 -2.97 2.41 -14.20
CA GLU A 152 -2.72 3.79 -13.80
C GLU A 152 -3.51 4.15 -12.55
N SER A 153 -2.93 4.97 -11.69
CA SER A 153 -3.64 5.66 -10.63
C SER A 153 -3.03 7.04 -10.37
N ALA A 154 -3.84 7.98 -9.90
CA ALA A 154 -3.38 9.31 -9.55
C ALA A 154 -3.98 9.76 -8.23
N VAL A 155 -3.17 10.45 -7.44
CA VAL A 155 -3.59 11.16 -6.23
C VAL A 155 -3.38 12.63 -6.45
N MET A 156 -4.40 13.43 -6.15
CA MET A 156 -4.35 14.87 -6.35
C MET A 156 -4.95 15.63 -5.17
N THR A 157 -4.33 16.73 -4.77
CA THR A 157 -4.88 17.69 -3.81
C THR A 157 -5.07 19.02 -4.52
N VAL A 158 -6.31 19.52 -4.48
CA VAL A 158 -6.69 20.79 -5.10
C VAL A 158 -7.40 21.69 -4.10
N HIS A 159 -7.31 22.98 -4.34
CA HIS A 159 -8.03 24.01 -3.61
C HIS A 159 -8.87 24.84 -4.57
N VAL A 160 -10.14 25.02 -4.26
CA VAL A 160 -11.08 25.87 -5.00
C VAL A 160 -11.68 26.93 -4.08
N PHE A 161 -12.35 27.92 -4.66
CA PHE A 161 -13.19 28.83 -3.90
C PHE A 161 -14.43 28.11 -3.38
N SER A 162 -15.00 28.60 -2.28
CA SER A 162 -16.20 27.97 -1.69
C SER A 162 -17.38 27.97 -2.66
N ASP A 163 -17.51 29.02 -3.46
CA ASP A 163 -18.60 29.18 -4.42
C ASP A 163 -18.48 28.21 -5.61
N ASP A 164 -17.25 27.81 -5.95
CA ASP A 164 -16.96 26.85 -7.03
C ASP A 164 -16.96 25.39 -6.54
N PHE A 165 -17.08 25.17 -5.23
CA PHE A 165 -16.92 23.85 -4.63
C PHE A 165 -17.94 22.84 -5.15
N ASP A 166 -19.22 23.19 -5.12
CA ASP A 166 -20.31 22.28 -5.56
C ASP A 166 -20.19 21.98 -7.05
N ALA A 167 -19.93 22.99 -7.88
CA ALA A 167 -19.71 22.80 -9.31
C ALA A 167 -18.48 21.93 -9.62
N THR A 168 -17.42 22.06 -8.81
CA THR A 168 -16.22 21.23 -8.94
C THR A 168 -16.51 19.77 -8.53
N VAL A 169 -17.28 19.55 -7.46
CA VAL A 169 -17.73 18.21 -7.07
C VAL A 169 -18.53 17.58 -8.22
N ASP A 170 -19.53 18.28 -8.75
CA ASP A 170 -20.38 17.77 -9.83
C ASP A 170 -19.56 17.36 -11.06
N PHE A 171 -18.61 18.21 -11.48
CA PHE A 171 -17.70 17.87 -12.57
C PHE A 171 -16.89 16.60 -12.30
N LEU A 172 -16.40 16.42 -11.08
CA LEU A 172 -15.59 15.27 -10.68
C LEU A 172 -16.42 13.98 -10.65
N GLU A 173 -17.67 14.05 -10.21
CA GLU A 173 -18.59 12.92 -10.25
C GLU A 173 -18.91 12.48 -11.69
N ASP A 174 -18.96 13.44 -12.61
CA ASP A 174 -19.17 13.18 -14.04
C ASP A 174 -17.93 12.58 -14.74
N GLN A 175 -16.74 12.63 -14.13
CA GLN A 175 -15.52 12.08 -14.74
C GLN A 175 -15.53 10.54 -14.82
N GLY A 176 -16.28 9.86 -13.96
CA GLY A 176 -16.27 8.41 -13.92
C GLY A 176 -17.05 7.82 -12.76
N LYS A 177 -16.80 6.55 -12.46
CA LYS A 177 -17.56 5.85 -11.43
C LYS A 177 -17.03 6.19 -10.04
N VAL A 178 -17.78 6.97 -9.28
CA VAL A 178 -17.46 7.29 -7.89
C VAL A 178 -17.52 6.02 -7.02
N ARG A 179 -16.39 5.67 -6.39
CA ARG A 179 -16.22 4.51 -5.50
C ARG A 179 -16.35 4.89 -4.03
N SER A 180 -15.92 6.11 -3.68
CA SER A 180 -16.06 6.69 -2.35
C SER A 180 -16.23 8.20 -2.50
N LYS A 181 -17.11 8.77 -1.67
CA LYS A 181 -17.39 10.20 -1.59
C LYS A 181 -17.56 10.54 -0.11
N ASP A 182 -16.75 11.46 0.39
CA ASP A 182 -16.91 12.07 1.71
C ASP A 182 -16.90 13.58 1.53
N LEU A 183 -17.97 14.25 1.93
CA LEU A 183 -18.11 15.71 1.83
C LEU A 183 -18.32 16.27 3.21
N GLU A 184 -17.53 17.29 3.53
CA GLU A 184 -17.77 18.15 4.68
C GLU A 184 -18.37 19.47 4.19
N GLU A 185 -19.64 19.69 4.52
CA GLU A 185 -20.30 20.97 4.31
C GLU A 185 -19.65 22.04 5.20
N GLY A 186 -19.08 23.06 4.58
CA GLY A 186 -18.57 24.25 5.23
C GLY A 186 -19.55 25.41 5.11
N LYS A 187 -19.68 26.23 6.14
CA LYS A 187 -20.22 27.60 5.99
C LYS A 187 -19.03 28.53 5.87
N PRO A 188 -18.88 29.31 4.79
CA PRO A 188 -17.87 30.36 4.76
C PRO A 188 -18.10 31.23 6.00
N ALA A 189 -17.04 31.45 6.78
CA ALA A 189 -17.08 32.47 7.82
C ALA A 189 -17.44 33.79 7.13
N ASP A 190 -18.27 34.62 7.76
CA ASP A 190 -18.79 35.92 7.27
C ASP A 190 -17.66 36.97 7.11
N TYR A 191 -16.63 36.62 6.35
CA TYR A 191 -15.65 37.50 5.77
C TYR A 191 -16.29 37.99 4.48
N GLY A 192 -16.48 39.30 4.38
CA GLY A 192 -17.31 39.92 3.36
C GLY A 192 -16.99 39.38 1.97
N ALA A 193 -18.04 38.99 1.25
CA ALA A 193 -18.05 38.39 -0.09
C ALA A 193 -17.41 39.21 -1.22
N ASN A 194 -16.50 40.14 -0.90
CA ASN A 194 -15.85 41.08 -1.81
C ASN A 194 -14.41 41.40 -1.37
N ASP A 195 -13.70 40.49 -0.68
CA ASP A 195 -12.26 40.67 -0.43
C ASP A 195 -11.47 40.29 -1.69
N PRO A 196 -10.87 41.24 -2.42
CA PRO A 196 -10.11 40.95 -3.63
C PRO A 196 -8.81 40.15 -3.36
N GLU A 197 -8.42 39.92 -2.10
CA GLU A 197 -7.28 39.07 -1.71
C GLU A 197 -7.69 37.66 -1.23
N GLU A 198 -8.96 37.26 -1.40
CA GLU A 198 -9.42 35.93 -1.02
C GLU A 198 -8.65 34.83 -1.78
N LYS A 199 -8.24 33.79 -1.05
CA LYS A 199 -7.50 32.64 -1.60
C LYS A 199 -8.41 31.41 -1.64
N PRO A 200 -8.27 30.49 -2.61
CA PRO A 200 -9.02 29.25 -2.65
C PRO A 200 -8.60 28.37 -1.46
N ARG A 201 -9.56 28.08 -0.57
CA ARG A 201 -9.32 27.37 0.70
C ARG A 201 -10.13 26.08 0.82
N ALA A 202 -11.14 25.89 -0.02
CA ALA A 202 -11.92 24.67 -0.05
C ALA A 202 -11.06 23.54 -0.63
N ARG A 203 -10.69 22.56 0.20
CA ARG A 203 -9.73 21.52 -0.18
C ARG A 203 -10.44 20.27 -0.69
N MET A 204 -9.94 19.71 -1.78
CA MET A 204 -10.43 18.43 -2.30
C MET A 204 -9.26 17.47 -2.52
N ASP A 205 -9.36 16.29 -1.93
CA ASP A 205 -8.42 15.19 -2.11
C ASP A 205 -9.05 14.15 -3.05
N LEU A 206 -8.36 13.87 -4.16
CA LEU A 206 -8.86 13.06 -5.26
C LEU A 206 -7.97 11.85 -5.46
N THR A 207 -8.59 10.69 -5.67
CA THR A 207 -7.91 9.46 -6.07
C THR A 207 -8.57 8.91 -7.33
N PHE A 208 -7.84 8.92 -8.44
CA PHE A 208 -8.23 8.27 -9.69
C PHE A 208 -7.61 6.87 -9.77
N VAL A 209 -8.41 5.88 -10.15
CA VAL A 209 -7.95 4.50 -10.39
C VAL A 209 -8.47 4.04 -11.76
N GLN A 210 -7.64 3.36 -12.53
CA GLN A 210 -8.05 2.83 -13.84
C GLN A 210 -9.12 1.74 -13.71
N ASP A 211 -10.18 1.84 -14.52
CA ASP A 211 -11.20 0.78 -14.65
C ASP A 211 -10.60 -0.48 -15.30
N THR A 212 -10.60 -1.57 -14.55
CA THR A 212 -10.12 -2.89 -14.98
C THR A 212 -10.96 -3.57 -16.06
N ASN A 213 -12.16 -3.07 -16.35
CA ASN A 213 -13.02 -3.58 -17.44
C ASN A 213 -12.85 -2.84 -18.77
N SER A 214 -11.98 -1.83 -18.84
CA SER A 214 -11.63 -1.22 -20.12
C SER A 214 -10.57 -2.08 -20.83
N VAL A 215 -10.97 -2.73 -21.92
CA VAL A 215 -10.08 -3.49 -22.80
C VAL A 215 -9.06 -2.54 -23.41
N ASN A 216 -7.85 -2.53 -22.86
CA ASN A 216 -6.75 -1.70 -23.32
C ASN A 216 -6.01 -2.44 -24.46
N ILE A 217 -6.49 -2.31 -25.70
CA ILE A 217 -5.70 -2.65 -26.89
C ILE A 217 -4.78 -1.45 -27.14
N GLY A 218 -3.55 -1.48 -26.59
CA GLY A 218 -2.66 -0.33 -26.71
C GLY A 218 -1.26 -0.49 -26.14
N LEU A 219 -0.48 -1.40 -26.74
CA LEU A 219 0.98 -1.33 -26.89
C LEU A 219 1.90 -1.39 -25.64
N MET A 220 2.47 -2.57 -25.42
CA MET A 220 3.72 -2.81 -24.70
C MET A 220 4.92 -2.15 -25.41
N VAL A 221 5.73 -1.38 -24.69
CA VAL A 221 7.19 -1.34 -24.90
C VAL A 221 7.88 -1.27 -23.54
N ALA A 222 8.49 -2.37 -23.14
CA ALA A 222 9.51 -2.41 -22.10
C ALA A 222 10.87 -2.47 -22.79
N ILE A 223 11.73 -1.47 -22.61
CA ILE A 223 13.19 -1.64 -22.73
C ILE A 223 13.88 -0.84 -21.61
N ALA A 224 14.82 -1.55 -20.97
CA ALA A 224 15.57 -1.24 -19.76
C ALA A 224 16.49 -0.01 -19.83
N ALA A 225 16.75 0.60 -18.66
CA ALA A 225 17.94 1.42 -18.38
C ALA A 225 19.12 0.48 -17.98
N PRO A 226 20.43 0.88 -17.96
CA PRO A 226 20.92 2.25 -17.72
C PRO A 226 22.28 2.67 -18.38
N ILE A 227 22.69 3.93 -18.13
CA ILE A 227 24.06 4.54 -18.22
C ILE A 227 24.59 5.03 -19.59
N GLY A 228 24.84 6.35 -19.67
CA GLY A 228 26.12 6.91 -20.15
C GLY A 228 26.25 7.43 -21.59
N ALA A 229 26.60 8.72 -21.69
CA ALA A 229 27.38 9.42 -22.73
C ALA A 229 26.80 9.64 -24.15
N LEU A 230 26.78 10.94 -24.52
CA LEU A 230 27.00 11.57 -25.83
C LEU A 230 26.49 10.88 -27.11
N ALA A 231 25.56 11.54 -27.82
CA ALA A 231 25.77 12.02 -29.20
C ALA A 231 24.51 12.70 -29.78
N LEU A 232 24.75 13.78 -30.53
CA LEU A 232 23.82 14.44 -31.46
C LEU A 232 23.17 13.45 -32.45
N GLY A 233 21.96 13.78 -32.92
CA GLY A 233 21.45 13.22 -34.18
C GLY A 233 19.96 13.50 -34.44
N VAL A 234 19.69 14.59 -35.17
CA VAL A 234 18.41 14.89 -35.83
C VAL A 234 18.03 13.76 -36.79
N ILE A 235 16.77 13.26 -36.77
CA ILE A 235 16.08 12.80 -37.98
C ILE A 235 14.60 13.22 -37.94
N LEU A 236 14.28 14.09 -38.90
CA LEU A 236 12.96 14.46 -39.43
C LEU A 236 12.30 13.24 -40.11
N GLY A 237 11.00 13.05 -39.92
CA GLY A 237 10.24 11.99 -40.59
C GLY A 237 8.79 12.39 -40.85
N ILE A 238 8.59 13.24 -41.85
CA ILE A 238 7.30 13.49 -42.51
C ILE A 238 6.82 12.20 -43.18
N GLY A 239 5.55 11.84 -43.00
CA GLY A 239 4.90 10.73 -43.69
C GLY A 239 3.42 11.03 -43.99
N PHE A 240 3.20 11.54 -45.19
CA PHE A 240 1.92 11.92 -45.79
C PHE A 240 1.29 10.71 -46.55
N PHE A 241 -0.02 10.80 -46.80
CA PHE A 241 -0.87 10.04 -47.77
C PHE A 241 -1.54 8.70 -47.41
N GLY A 242 -2.88 8.71 -47.58
CA GLY A 242 -3.74 7.55 -47.80
C GLY A 242 -5.22 7.93 -47.95
N VAL A 243 -5.64 8.27 -49.17
CA VAL A 243 -6.96 8.84 -49.56
C VAL A 243 -7.99 7.74 -49.91
N VAL A 244 -9.27 8.16 -49.97
CA VAL A 244 -10.43 7.62 -50.74
C VAL A 244 -11.36 6.72 -49.90
N ARG A 245 -12.66 7.05 -49.68
CA ARG A 245 -13.72 6.99 -50.70
C ARG A 245 -14.99 7.81 -50.38
N ARG A 246 -15.26 8.76 -51.28
CA ARG A 246 -16.52 9.26 -51.89
C ARG A 246 -17.87 8.63 -51.45
N SER A 247 -18.86 9.48 -51.16
CA SER A 247 -20.23 9.37 -51.70
C SER A 247 -20.93 10.74 -51.71
N SER A 248 -21.60 11.05 -52.82
CA SER A 248 -22.30 12.29 -53.14
C SER A 248 -23.75 12.30 -52.68
N ARG A 249 -24.30 13.51 -52.51
CA ARG A 249 -25.67 14.01 -52.82
C ARG A 249 -25.96 15.13 -51.81
N THR A 250 -26.40 16.34 -52.13
CA THR A 250 -26.91 17.02 -53.33
C THR A 250 -26.75 18.51 -53.07
#